data_AF-A0A533UT41-F1
#
_entry.id   AF-A0A533UT41-F1
#
_cell.length_a   1.000
_cell.length_b   1.000
_cell.length_c   1.000
_cell.angle_alpha   90.00
_cell.angle_beta   90.00
_cell.angle_gamma   90.00
#
_symmetry.space_group_name_H-M   'P 1'
#
loop_
_entity.id
_entity.type
_entity.pdbx_description
1 polymer ?
#
loop_
_entity_poly.entity_id
_entity_poly.type
_entity_poly.pdbx_seq_one_letter_code
_entity_poly.pdbx_strand_id
1 'polypeptide(L)'
;MAVRKPVLLIDDTENSRLAIEILESSDIEFVEHHITKFEETCCADLPTTTAPSLFAPEGIFRDLDGIKEYLSVEKNNSSGETSESAYW
;
A
#
# COMPACT_ATOMS: atom_id res chain seq x y z
N MET A 1 0.43 0.29 -20.04
CA MET A 1 0.28 1.23 -18.91
C MET A 1 1.42 1.00 -17.94
N ALA A 2 2.00 2.04 -17.34
CA ALA A 2 2.95 1.85 -16.25
C ALA A 2 2.20 1.30 -15.05
N VAL A 3 2.49 0.05 -14.66
CA VAL A 3 1.99 -0.51 -13.40
C VAL A 3 2.60 0.34 -12.29
N ARG A 4 1.76 1.13 -11.61
CA ARG A 4 2.23 1.98 -10.52
C ARG A 4 2.42 1.08 -9.30
N LYS A 5 3.66 1.06 -8.79
CA LYS A 5 3.99 0.30 -7.58
C LYS A 5 3.22 0.88 -6.40
N PRO A 6 2.54 0.05 -5.58
CA PRO A 6 1.91 0.52 -4.36
C PRO A 6 2.98 1.04 -3.38
N VAL A 7 2.58 2.00 -2.54
CA VAL A 7 3.43 2.57 -1.50
C VAL A 7 3.01 1.96 -0.16
N LEU A 8 3.93 1.27 0.50
CA LEU A 8 3.74 0.73 1.83
C LEU A 8 4.30 1.71 2.85
N LEU A 9 3.41 2.23 3.70
CA LEU A 9 3.77 2.97 4.89
C LEU A 9 4.03 1.99 6.03
N ILE A 10 5.23 2.09 6.60
CA ILE A 10 5.70 1.25 7.70
C ILE A 10 6.06 2.09 8.92
N ASP A 11 6.11 1.42 10.06
CA ASP A 11 6.64 1.90 11.33
C ASP A 11 7.55 0.84 11.99
N ASP A 12 8.07 1.16 13.17
CA ASP A 12 8.92 0.26 13.96
C ASP A 12 8.15 -0.89 14.65
N THR A 13 6.87 -1.11 14.32
CA THR A 13 6.06 -2.17 14.93
C THR A 13 6.19 -3.50 14.21
N GLU A 14 5.85 -4.58 14.93
CA GLU A 14 5.84 -5.94 14.37
C GLU A 14 4.87 -6.08 13.18
N ASN A 15 3.75 -5.35 13.20
CA ASN A 15 2.76 -5.38 12.12
C ASN A 15 3.34 -4.89 10.79
N SER A 16 4.20 -3.89 10.82
CA SER A 16 4.87 -3.39 9.60
C SER A 16 5.85 -4.41 9.03
N ARG A 17 6.53 -5.18 9.88
CA ARG A 17 7.43 -6.25 9.42
C ARG A 17 6.64 -7.38 8.76
N LEU A 18 5.50 -7.76 9.37
CA LEU A 18 4.59 -8.75 8.79
C LEU A 18 4.01 -8.28 7.45
N ALA A 19 3.68 -7.00 7.32
CA ALA A 19 3.21 -6.41 6.08
C ALA A 19 4.21 -6.56 4.92
N ILE A 20 5.49 -6.29 5.19
CA ILE A 20 6.59 -6.46 4.24
C ILE A 20 6.69 -7.93 3.80
N GLU A 21 6.76 -8.86 4.76
CA GLU A 21 6.87 -10.29 4.47
C GLU A 21 5.70 -10.81 3.62
N ILE A 22 4.48 -10.34 3.89
CA ILE A 22 3.29 -10.72 3.11
C ILE A 22 3.42 -10.27 1.65
N LEU A 23 3.86 -9.03 1.40
CA LEU A 23 4.01 -8.49 0.06
C LEU A 23 5.19 -9.14 -0.69
N GLU A 24 6.33 -9.33 -0.02
CA GLU A 24 7.50 -10.01 -0.59
C GLU A 24 7.18 -11.47 -0.93
N SER A 25 6.48 -12.19 -0.05
CA SER A 25 6.07 -13.58 -0.32
C SER A 25 5.06 -13.72 -1.46
N SER A 26 4.40 -12.62 -1.82
CA SER A 26 3.43 -12.54 -2.91
C SER A 26 4.05 -12.02 -4.22
N ASP A 27 5.38 -11.80 -4.27
CA ASP A 27 6.13 -11.28 -5.42
C ASP A 27 5.66 -9.88 -5.88
N ILE A 28 5.17 -9.07 -4.94
CA ILE A 28 4.63 -7.74 -5.22
C ILE A 28 5.73 -6.70 -5.05
N GLU A 29 6.01 -5.94 -6.10
CA GLU A 29 6.92 -4.80 -6.01
C GLU A 29 6.24 -3.59 -5.36
N PHE A 30 6.68 -3.19 -4.17
CA PHE A 30 6.18 -2.00 -3.46
C PHE A 30 7.29 -0.99 -3.18
N VAL A 31 6.89 0.25 -2.87
CA VAL A 31 7.78 1.30 -2.37
C VAL A 31 7.60 1.44 -0.87
N GLU A 32 8.65 1.13 -0.10
CA GLU A 32 8.64 1.25 1.35
C GLU A 32 8.85 2.71 1.79
N HIS A 33 8.04 3.18 2.73
CA HIS A 33 8.12 4.51 3.29
C HIS A 33 7.87 4.48 4.81
N HIS A 34 8.84 4.99 5.58
CA HIS A 34 8.72 5.05 7.03
C HIS A 34 7.91 6.26 7.49
N ILE A 35 6.90 6.06 8.35
CA ILE A 35 5.99 7.11 8.80
C ILE A 35 6.68 8.23 9.60
N THR A 36 7.74 7.92 10.36
CA THR A 36 8.50 8.94 11.10
C THR A 36 9.18 9.97 10.21
N LYS A 37 9.47 9.64 8.94
CA LYS A 37 9.98 10.61 7.96
C LYS A 37 8.90 11.53 7.40
N PHE A 38 7.62 11.16 7.54
CA PHE A 38 6.50 11.99 7.11
C PHE A 38 6.21 13.12 8.09
N GLU A 39 6.35 12.88 9.40
CA GLU A 39 6.20 13.92 10.43
C GLU A 39 7.14 15.11 10.21
N GLU A 40 8.32 14.89 9.61
CA GLU A 40 9.30 15.96 9.37
C GLU A 40 9.09 16.73 8.05
N THR A 41 8.29 16.24 7.10
CA THR A 41 8.28 16.77 5.72
C THR A 41 6.91 17.06 5.11
N CYS A 42 5.82 16.44 5.56
CA CYS A 42 4.53 16.61 4.89
C CYS A 42 3.38 16.83 5.87
N CYS A 43 2.89 18.08 5.90
CA CYS A 43 1.58 18.48 6.43
C CYS A 43 1.34 18.13 7.92
N ALA A 44 1.42 19.15 8.78
CA ALA A 44 1.29 19.11 10.24
C ALA A 44 -0.04 18.55 10.82
N ASP A 45 -0.89 17.88 10.05
CA ASP A 45 -2.18 17.33 10.51
C ASP A 45 -2.67 16.19 9.59
N LEU A 46 -1.96 15.06 9.56
CA LEU A 46 -2.57 13.78 9.14
C LEU A 46 -2.69 12.83 10.34
N PRO A 47 -3.61 13.08 11.29
CA PRO A 47 -3.78 12.26 12.49
C PRO A 47 -4.40 10.87 12.23
N THR A 48 -4.58 10.44 10.97
CA THR A 48 -5.41 9.27 10.63
C THR A 48 -4.74 8.19 9.80
N THR A 49 -3.49 8.38 9.36
CA THR A 49 -2.77 7.33 8.64
C THR A 49 -1.93 6.55 9.62
N THR A 50 -2.51 5.51 10.20
CA THR A 50 -1.80 4.55 11.05
C THR A 50 -1.04 3.55 10.19
N ALA A 51 0.23 3.34 10.50
CA ALA A 51 1.00 2.24 9.93
C ALA A 51 0.56 0.90 10.56
N PRO A 52 0.62 -0.23 9.84
CA PRO A 52 0.96 -0.33 8.42
C PRO A 52 -0.21 0.07 7.52
N SER A 53 0.07 0.77 6.42
CA SER A 53 -0.95 1.10 5.41
C SER A 53 -0.37 1.08 4.00
N LEU A 54 -1.13 0.57 3.04
CA LEU A 54 -0.73 0.38 1.65
C LEU A 54 -1.57 1.26 0.73
N PHE A 55 -0.90 2.10 -0.05
CA PHE A 55 -1.50 3.01 -1.02
C PHE A 55 -1.27 2.46 -2.41
N ALA A 56 -2.32 1.94 -3.04
CA ALA A 56 -2.29 1.41 -4.38
C ALA A 56 -3.19 2.24 -5.31
N PRO A 57 -3.05 2.12 -6.65
CA PRO A 57 -3.99 2.72 -7.59
C PRO A 57 -5.45 2.30 -7.35
N GLU A 58 -5.64 1.09 -6.82
CA GLU A 58 -6.94 0.51 -6.49
C GLU A 58 -7.60 1.13 -5.26
N GLY A 59 -6.81 1.71 -4.35
CA GLY A 59 -7.32 2.24 -3.09
C GLY A 59 -6.28 2.33 -1.98
N ILE A 60 -6.77 2.73 -0.80
CA ILE A 60 -5.98 2.84 0.43
C ILE A 60 -6.40 1.71 1.36
N PHE A 61 -5.44 0.85 1.68
CA PHE A 61 -5.62 -0.31 2.53
C PHE A 61 -4.94 -0.06 3.86
N ARG A 62 -5.67 -0.17 4.96
CA ARG A 62 -5.17 0.08 6.31
C ARG A 62 -5.03 -1.24 7.06
N ASP A 63 -4.02 -1.30 7.92
CA ASP A 63 -3.71 -2.46 8.76
C ASP A 63 -3.33 -3.71 7.94
N LEU A 64 -2.98 -4.78 8.65
CA LEU A 64 -2.64 -6.07 8.03
C LEU A 64 -3.79 -6.68 7.24
N ASP A 65 -5.03 -6.48 7.70
CA ASP A 65 -6.21 -7.01 7.01
C ASP A 65 -6.45 -6.29 5.68
N GLY A 66 -6.23 -4.97 5.61
CA GLY A 66 -6.27 -4.25 4.34
C GLY A 66 -5.21 -4.73 3.36
N ILE A 67 -3.99 -5.04 3.82
CA ILE A 67 -2.93 -5.57 2.95
C ILE A 67 -3.33 -6.93 2.36
N LYS A 68 -3.96 -7.80 3.15
CA LYS A 68 -4.49 -9.08 2.65
C LYS A 68 -5.64 -8.89 1.65
N GLU A 69 -6.48 -7.87 1.86
CA GLU A 69 -7.51 -7.50 0.89
C GLU A 69 -6.88 -7.03 -0.42
N TYR A 70 -5.83 -6.21 -0.35
CA TYR A 70 -5.08 -5.79 -1.54
C TYR A 70 -4.52 -6.98 -2.32
N LEU A 71 -3.95 -7.99 -1.67
CA LEU A 71 -3.49 -9.21 -2.35
C LEU A 71 -4.60 -9.88 -3.17
N SER A 72 -5.83 -9.86 -2.64
CA SER A 72 -6.99 -10.43 -3.31
C SER A 72 -7.42 -9.58 -4.51
N VAL A 73 -7.37 -8.25 -4.37
CA VAL A 73 -7.70 -7.30 -5.44
C VAL A 73 -6.65 -7.31 -6.55
N GLU A 74 -5.37 -7.27 -6.20
CA GLU A 74 -4.26 -7.28 -7.16
C GLU A 74 -4.25 -8.58 -7.96
N LYS A 75 -4.45 -9.73 -7.30
CA LYS A 75 -4.62 -11.02 -8.00
C LYS A 75 -5.78 -11.02 -9.00
N ASN A 76 -6.88 -10.35 -8.67
CA ASN A 76 -8.04 -10.22 -9.58
C ASN A 76 -7.76 -9.23 -10.73
N ASN A 77 -7.04 -8.14 -10.47
CA ASN A 77 -6.68 -7.14 -11.49
C ASN A 77 -5.61 -7.68 -12.45
N SER A 78 -4.65 -8.44 -11.93
CA SER A 78 -3.65 -9.21 -12.70
C SER A 78 -4.29 -10.29 -13.59
N SER A 79 -5.54 -10.69 -13.30
CA SER A 79 -6.28 -11.71 -14.06
C SER A 79 -7.49 -11.18 -14.85
N GLY A 80 -7.79 -9.88 -14.80
CA GLY A 80 -9.00 -9.34 -15.40
C GLY A 80 -8.92 -7.85 -15.73
N GLU A 81 -8.77 -7.59 -17.04
CA GLU A 81 -9.30 -6.43 -17.77
C GLU A 81 -8.94 -5.03 -17.24
N THR A 82 -7.97 -4.42 -17.91
CA THR A 82 -7.69 -2.98 -17.89
C THR A 82 -8.97 -2.17 -18.04
N SER A 83 -9.52 -1.66 -16.93
CA SER A 83 -10.70 -0.79 -16.99
C SER A 83 -10.28 0.60 -17.46
N GLU A 84 -10.49 0.85 -18.75
CA GLU A 84 -10.29 2.12 -19.44
C GLU A 84 -11.33 3.16 -18.99
N SER A 85 -11.27 3.70 -17.77
CA SER A 85 -12.10 4.87 -17.45
C SER A 85 -11.58 5.72 -16.29
N ALA A 86 -10.73 6.68 -16.63
CA ALA A 86 -10.71 7.99 -15.97
C ALA A 86 -10.05 9.03 -16.89
N TYR A 87 -10.87 9.69 -17.73
CA TYR A 87 -10.51 10.98 -18.31
C TYR A 87 -10.64 12.04 -17.22
N TRP A 88 -9.64 12.94 -17.18
CA TRP A 88 -9.43 13.98 -16.18
C TRP A 88 -10.54 15.03 -16.14
#